data_AF-A0A011WUA8-F1
#
_entry.id   AF-A0A011WUA8-F1
#
_cell.length_a   1.000
_cell.length_b   1.000
_cell.length_c   1.000
_cell.angle_alpha   90.00
_cell.angle_beta   90.00
_cell.angle_gamma   90.00
#
_symmetry.space_group_name_H-M   'P 1'
#
loop_
_entity.id
_entity.type
_entity.pdbx_description
1 polymer ?
#
loop_
_entity_poly.entity_id
_entity_poly.type
_entity_poly.pdbx_seq_one_letter_code
_entity_poly.pdbx_strand_id
1 'polypeptide(L)'
;MELTYEKFLRIFENADKINVDETTFYFDDDPEEQEHYLGWIGGQDKPYWVGYCDITDGCEYSSAEEMFTAKIYDGRSLKERWEHAVICNIGGIDADTWLSYCGDKF
;
A
#
# COMPACT_ATOMS: atom_id res chain seq x y z
N MET A 1 -12.64 -10.14 -7.57
CA MET A 1 -13.25 -9.59 -6.34
C MET A 1 -12.79 -8.15 -6.28
N GLU A 2 -13.66 -7.19 -6.03
CA GLU A 2 -13.22 -5.79 -5.92
C GLU A 2 -12.49 -5.58 -4.59
N LEU A 3 -11.25 -5.06 -4.66
CA LEU A 3 -10.46 -4.69 -3.49
C LEU A 3 -10.88 -3.28 -3.05
N THR A 4 -11.50 -3.17 -1.87
CA THR A 4 -11.89 -1.87 -1.31
C THR A 4 -10.76 -1.28 -0.47
N TYR A 5 -10.81 0.04 -0.25
CA TYR A 5 -9.90 0.76 0.63
C TYR A 5 -9.80 0.09 2.00
N GLU A 6 -10.96 -0.23 2.60
CA GLU A 6 -11.02 -0.81 3.94
C GLU A 6 -10.41 -2.21 3.98
N LYS A 7 -10.58 -3.00 2.92
CA LYS A 7 -9.95 -4.32 2.83
C LYS A 7 -8.43 -4.19 2.70
N PHE A 8 -7.96 -3.27 1.86
CA PHE A 8 -6.53 -3.05 1.68
C PHE A 8 -5.85 -2.49 2.93
N LEU A 9 -6.51 -1.56 3.63
CA LEU A 9 -6.06 -1.09 4.94
C LEU A 9 -5.96 -2.25 5.94
N ARG A 10 -6.99 -3.10 6.03
CA ARG A 10 -6.98 -4.28 6.93
C ARG A 10 -5.87 -5.28 6.62
N ILE A 11 -5.52 -5.46 5.34
CA ILE A 11 -4.36 -6.26 4.92
C ILE A 11 -3.11 -5.68 5.59
N PHE A 12 -2.88 -4.37 5.48
CA PHE A 12 -1.71 -3.72 6.10
C PHE A 12 -1.77 -3.71 7.64
N GLU A 13 -2.94 -3.51 8.25
CA GLU A 13 -3.11 -3.61 9.71
C GLU A 13 -2.79 -5.01 10.25
N ASN A 14 -2.79 -6.04 9.40
CA ASN A 14 -2.41 -7.42 9.74
C ASN A 14 -1.11 -7.86 9.05
N ALA A 15 -0.27 -6.91 8.60
CA ALA A 15 0.95 -7.20 7.84
C ALA A 15 1.93 -8.11 8.60
N ASP A 16 1.93 -8.06 9.93
CA ASP A 16 2.71 -8.93 10.81
C ASP A 16 2.35 -10.42 10.70
N LYS A 17 1.09 -10.73 10.37
CA LYS A 17 0.58 -12.11 10.28
C LYS A 17 0.71 -12.70 8.88
N ILE A 18 0.63 -11.85 7.86
CA ILE A 18 0.59 -12.28 6.45
C ILE A 18 1.85 -11.99 5.68
N ASN A 19 2.76 -11.22 6.27
CA ASN A 19 3.99 -10.76 5.65
C ASN A 19 3.73 -10.12 4.29
N VAL A 20 3.09 -8.94 4.30
CA VAL A 20 2.83 -8.15 3.09
C VAL A 20 4.12 -7.81 2.34
N ASP A 21 5.24 -7.67 3.06
CA ASP A 21 6.54 -7.32 2.51
C ASP A 21 6.47 -6.01 1.71
N GLU A 22 6.56 -6.07 0.40
CA GLU A 22 6.46 -4.93 -0.52
C GLU A 22 5.22 -5.04 -1.42
N THR A 23 4.54 -3.92 -1.65
CA THR A 23 3.42 -3.79 -2.59
C THR A 23 3.73 -2.68 -3.59
N THR A 24 3.49 -2.94 -4.87
CA THR A 24 3.53 -1.88 -5.90
C THR A 24 2.14 -1.55 -6.41
N PHE A 25 1.94 -0.28 -6.73
CA PHE A 25 0.70 0.26 -7.27
C PHE A 25 0.99 1.52 -8.09
N TYR A 26 0.03 1.96 -8.88
CA TYR A 26 0.05 3.25 -9.55
C TYR A 26 -1.32 3.92 -9.45
N PHE A 27 -1.43 5.17 -9.91
CA PHE A 27 -2.72 5.83 -10.04
C PHE A 27 -3.13 5.91 -11.52
N ASP A 28 -4.35 5.49 -11.85
CA ASP A 28 -4.83 5.45 -13.25
C ASP A 28 -5.17 6.82 -13.84
N ASP A 29 -5.19 7.87 -13.00
CA ASP A 29 -5.31 9.27 -13.40
C ASP A 29 -3.95 9.95 -13.62
N ASP A 30 -2.84 9.26 -13.37
CA ASP A 30 -1.49 9.71 -13.71
C ASP A 30 -1.13 9.30 -15.15
N PRO A 31 -0.87 10.25 -16.06
CA PRO A 31 -0.47 9.96 -17.44
C PRO A 31 0.82 9.12 -17.57
N GLU A 32 1.70 9.15 -16.58
CA GLU A 32 2.93 8.36 -16.57
C GLU A 32 2.77 6.99 -15.91
N GLU A 33 1.59 6.74 -15.30
CA GLU A 33 1.31 5.55 -14.47
C GLU A 33 2.48 5.26 -13.53
N GLN A 34 3.00 6.30 -12.85
CA GLN A 34 4.20 6.17 -12.05
C GLN A 34 3.99 5.11 -10.97
N GLU A 35 4.92 4.14 -10.92
CA GLU A 35 4.88 3.11 -9.90
C GLU A 35 5.31 3.67 -8.53
N HIS A 36 4.51 3.36 -7.53
CA HIS A 36 4.73 3.66 -6.13
C HIS A 36 4.92 2.38 -5.33
N TYR A 37 5.65 2.50 -4.22
CA TYR A 37 5.99 1.39 -3.36
C TYR A 37 5.45 1.66 -1.96
N LEU A 38 4.87 0.65 -1.33
CA LEU A 38 4.58 0.68 0.10
C LEU A 38 4.71 -0.72 0.69
N GLY A 39 5.05 -0.81 1.96
CA GLY A 39 5.37 -2.10 2.54
C GLY A 39 5.40 -2.12 4.06
N TRP A 40 5.78 -3.29 4.58
CA TRP A 40 5.92 -3.54 6.00
C TRP A 40 7.15 -4.41 6.28
N ILE A 41 7.98 -4.01 7.25
CA ILE A 41 9.15 -4.76 7.71
C ILE A 41 9.12 -4.87 9.23
N GLY A 42 9.02 -6.10 9.74
CA GLY A 42 8.95 -6.38 11.16
C GLY A 42 10.25 -6.06 11.92
N GLY A 43 10.10 -5.70 13.21
CA GLY A 43 11.21 -5.45 14.11
C GLY A 43 11.78 -4.02 14.07
N GLN A 44 11.19 -3.13 13.27
CA GLN A 44 11.53 -1.70 13.24
C GLN A 44 10.62 -0.89 14.18
N ASP A 45 11.08 0.28 14.64
CA ASP A 45 10.26 1.22 15.42
C ASP A 45 9.09 1.78 14.59
N LYS A 46 9.32 1.92 13.27
CA LYS A 46 8.35 2.34 12.26
C LYS A 46 8.32 1.30 11.14
N PRO A 47 7.49 0.26 11.26
CA PRO A 47 7.60 -0.88 10.36
C PRO A 47 6.93 -0.65 9.00
N TYR A 48 6.07 0.37 8.87
CA TYR A 48 5.40 0.70 7.61
C TYR A 48 6.22 1.72 6.84
N TRP A 49 6.37 1.53 5.54
CA TRP A 49 7.20 2.40 4.72
C TRP A 49 6.59 2.65 3.35
N VAL A 50 6.98 3.75 2.73
CA VAL A 50 6.61 4.13 1.36
C VAL A 50 7.83 4.59 0.59
N GLY A 51 7.85 4.29 -0.71
CA GLY A 51 8.86 4.72 -1.66
C GLY A 51 8.21 5.39 -2.88
N TYR A 52 9.01 6.23 -3.54
CA TYR A 52 8.61 6.99 -4.74
C TYR A 52 7.35 7.84 -4.51
N CYS A 53 7.36 8.60 -3.42
CA CYS A 53 6.33 9.57 -3.06
C CYS A 53 6.90 11.00 -3.08
N ASP A 54 6.12 11.99 -2.64
CA ASP A 54 6.52 13.41 -2.59
C ASP A 54 7.79 13.67 -1.73
N ILE A 55 8.14 12.72 -0.85
CA ILE A 55 9.27 12.83 0.08
C ILE A 55 10.51 12.15 -0.54
N THR A 56 11.60 12.91 -0.67
CA THR A 56 12.90 12.38 -1.10
C THR A 56 13.32 11.23 -0.19
N ASP A 57 13.75 10.11 -0.80
CA ASP A 57 14.12 8.85 -0.15
C ASP A 57 12.98 8.11 0.58
N GLY A 58 11.73 8.55 0.41
CA GLY A 58 10.56 7.91 1.02
C GLY A 58 10.35 8.30 2.48
N CYS A 59 9.48 7.56 3.17
CA CYS A 59 9.23 7.79 4.61
C CYS A 59 8.65 6.57 5.32
N GLU A 60 8.67 6.62 6.65
CA GLU A 60 8.29 5.52 7.54
C GLU A 60 7.26 5.95 8.58
N TYR A 61 6.38 5.03 8.94
CA TYR A 61 5.21 5.24 9.79
C TYR A 61 5.08 4.16 10.86
N SER A 62 4.43 4.52 11.97
CA SER A 62 4.18 3.59 13.08
C SER A 62 2.89 2.78 12.90
N SER A 63 2.00 3.19 11.99
CA SER A 63 0.75 2.47 11.70
C SER A 63 0.34 2.53 10.23
N ALA A 64 -0.45 1.54 9.79
CA ALA A 64 -1.03 1.52 8.45
C ALA A 64 -1.94 2.72 8.17
N GLU A 65 -2.80 3.11 9.12
CA GLU A 65 -3.68 4.29 8.96
C GLU A 65 -2.86 5.57 8.76
N GLU A 66 -1.77 5.76 9.52
CA GLU A 66 -0.88 6.91 9.36
C GLU A 66 -0.27 6.95 7.94
N MET A 67 0.23 5.81 7.46
CA MET A 67 0.76 5.69 6.09
C MET A 67 -0.31 5.97 5.02
N PHE A 68 -1.51 5.42 5.18
CA PHE A 68 -2.59 5.52 4.19
C PHE A 68 -3.25 6.90 4.14
N THR A 69 -3.15 7.67 5.23
CA THR A 69 -3.69 9.04 5.36
C THR A 69 -2.64 10.14 5.19
N ALA A 70 -1.36 9.77 5.06
CA ALA A 70 -0.29 10.73 4.81
C ALA A 70 -0.43 11.40 3.43
N LYS A 71 -0.21 12.71 3.38
CA LYS A 71 -0.35 13.53 2.16
C LYS A 71 0.95 13.57 1.38
N ILE A 72 1.24 12.47 0.70
CA ILE A 72 2.54 12.17 0.08
C ILE A 72 2.43 11.82 -1.41
N TYR A 73 1.27 12.01 -2.02
CA TYR A 73 1.04 11.86 -3.46
C TYR A 73 0.42 13.15 -4.00
N ASP A 74 1.25 14.09 -4.44
CA ASP A 74 0.88 15.45 -4.83
C ASP A 74 0.05 16.18 -3.75
N GLY A 75 0.47 16.05 -2.50
CA GLY A 75 -0.23 16.62 -1.35
C GLY A 75 -1.58 15.97 -1.00
N ARG A 76 -1.88 14.80 -1.59
CA ARG A 76 -3.01 13.94 -1.25
C ARG A 76 -2.54 12.61 -0.69
N SER A 77 -3.45 11.92 0.00
CA SER A 77 -3.22 10.60 0.58
C SER A 77 -3.70 9.46 -0.31
N LEU A 78 -3.22 8.24 -0.06
CA LEU A 78 -3.73 7.03 -0.71
C LEU A 78 -5.24 6.88 -0.47
N LYS A 79 -5.72 7.21 0.73
CA LYS A 79 -7.15 7.24 1.06
C LYS A 79 -7.94 8.22 0.21
N GLU A 80 -7.43 9.44 0.02
CA GLU A 80 -8.07 10.47 -0.82
C GLU A 80 -8.04 10.10 -2.31
N ARG A 81 -7.06 9.30 -2.75
CA ARG A 81 -6.89 8.87 -4.15
C ARG A 81 -7.30 7.42 -4.42
N TRP A 82 -7.96 6.75 -3.48
CA TRP A 82 -8.20 5.30 -3.56
C TRP A 82 -8.97 4.92 -4.83
N GLU A 83 -9.90 5.76 -5.30
CA GLU A 83 -10.67 5.52 -6.52
C GLU A 83 -9.80 5.38 -7.78
N HIS A 84 -8.56 5.89 -7.75
CA HIS A 84 -7.59 5.82 -8.83
C HIS A 84 -6.48 4.79 -8.57
N ALA A 85 -6.40 4.20 -7.38
CA ALA A 85 -5.30 3.33 -7.00
C ALA A 85 -5.45 1.94 -7.65
N VAL A 86 -4.46 1.56 -8.48
CA VAL A 86 -4.38 0.24 -9.10
C VAL A 86 -3.26 -0.55 -8.45
N ILE A 87 -3.61 -1.54 -7.63
CA ILE A 87 -2.64 -2.40 -6.94
C ILE A 87 -2.12 -3.45 -7.93
N CYS A 88 -0.81 -3.44 -8.18
CA CYS A 88 -0.16 -4.34 -9.13
C CYS A 88 0.20 -5.68 -8.50
N ASN A 89 0.90 -5.63 -7.35
CA ASN A 89 1.38 -6.82 -6.67
C ASN A 89 1.44 -6.61 -5.15
N ILE A 90 1.34 -7.69 -4.39
CA ILE A 90 1.49 -7.75 -2.94
C ILE A 90 2.48 -8.87 -2.62
N GLY A 91 3.59 -8.55 -1.96
CA GLY A 91 4.65 -9.50 -1.61
C GLY A 91 5.27 -10.19 -2.82
N GLY A 92 5.41 -9.48 -3.96
CA GLY A 92 5.94 -10.02 -5.20
C GLY A 92 4.98 -10.96 -5.96
N ILE A 93 3.72 -11.06 -5.54
CA ILE A 93 2.66 -11.84 -6.20
C ILE A 93 1.65 -10.87 -6.80
N ASP A 94 1.20 -11.10 -8.03
CA ASP A 94 0.16 -10.27 -8.64
C ASP A 94 -1.06 -10.13 -7.73
N ALA A 95 -1.65 -8.94 -7.67
CA ALA A 95 -2.65 -8.59 -6.67
C ALA A 95 -3.87 -9.53 -6.72
N ASP A 96 -4.35 -9.86 -7.92
CA ASP A 96 -5.49 -10.77 -8.11
C ASP A 96 -5.20 -12.18 -7.58
N THR A 97 -4.03 -12.74 -7.90
CA THR A 97 -3.62 -14.05 -7.38
C THR A 97 -3.40 -14.01 -5.88
N TRP A 98 -2.76 -12.97 -5.34
CA TRP A 98 -2.56 -12.83 -3.89
C TRP A 98 -3.92 -12.78 -3.16
N LEU A 99 -4.86 -11.97 -3.65
CA LEU A 99 -6.20 -11.85 -3.10
C LEU A 99 -6.99 -13.16 -3.19
N SER A 100 -6.78 -13.98 -4.23
CA SER A 100 -7.42 -15.29 -4.33
C SER A 100 -6.97 -16.27 -3.21
N TYR A 101 -5.75 -16.12 -2.69
CA TYR A 101 -5.22 -16.97 -1.61
C TYR A 101 -5.41 -16.41 -0.21
N CYS A 102 -5.45 -15.08 -0.09
CA CYS A 102 -5.34 -14.38 1.18
C CYS A 102 -6.46 -13.36 1.44
N GLY A 103 -7.22 -12.96 0.42
CA GLY A 103 -8.21 -11.89 0.51
C GLY A 103 -9.40 -12.16 1.44
N ASP A 104 -9.73 -13.43 1.69
CA ASP A 104 -10.82 -13.84 2.61
C ASP A 104 -10.33 -14.14 4.03
N LYS A 105 -9.04 -14.00 4.31
CA LYS A 105 -8.48 -14.30 5.63
C LYS A 105 -8.70 -13.16 6.65
N PHE A 106 -9.29 -12.01 6.25
CA PHE A 106 -9.42 -10.78 7.05
C PHE A 106 -10.69 -9.96 6.75
#